data_AF-A0ABD0LTQ5-F1
#
_entry.id   AF-A0ABD0LTQ5-F1
#
_cell.length_a   1.000
_cell.length_b   1.000
_cell.length_c   1.000
_cell.angle_alpha   90.00
_cell.angle_beta   90.00
_cell.angle_gamma   90.00
#
_symmetry.space_group_name_H-M   'P 1'
#
loop_
_entity.id
_entity.type
_entity.pdbx_description
1 polymer ?
#
loop_
_entity_poly.entity_id
_entity_poly.type
_entity_poly.pdbx_seq_one_letter_code
_entity_poly.pdbx_strand_id
1 'polypeptide(L)'
;MLDAQHDKDGDHTNIQVAVQQLIHRNPDVDIFTRVRRSDRHLTGTIHAPRKCGIKAGKGDFLFTGRMRLGKPTLRCAPYFEQWQRLSALAECVYK
;
A
#
# COMPACT_ATOMS: atom_id res chain seq x y z
N MET A 1 4.37 5.94 -9.18
CA MET A 1 5.73 5.92 -8.62
C MET A 1 5.59 5.71 -7.13
N LEU A 2 6.36 4.79 -6.53
CA LEU A 2 6.41 4.61 -5.09
C LEU A 2 7.69 5.21 -4.55
N ASP A 3 7.54 6.17 -3.64
CA ASP A 3 8.65 6.72 -2.87
C ASP A 3 8.54 6.21 -1.43
N ALA A 4 9.55 5.45 -1.00
CA ALA A 4 9.62 4.89 0.34
C ALA A 4 10.70 5.60 1.16
N GLN A 5 10.28 6.29 2.22
CA GLN A 5 11.16 6.96 3.17
C GLN A 5 11.07 6.25 4.52
N HIS A 6 12.23 5.94 5.11
CA HIS A 6 12.30 5.35 6.43
C HIS A 6 12.29 6.45 7.48
N ASP A 7 11.43 6.31 8.50
CA ASP A 7 11.49 7.20 9.66
C ASP A 7 12.82 6.99 10.40
N LYS A 8 13.50 8.08 10.76
CA LYS A 8 14.84 8.02 11.35
C LYS A 8 14.83 7.61 12.83
N ASP A 9 13.72 7.86 13.52
CA ASP A 9 13.49 7.50 14.94
C ASP A 9 12.37 6.47 15.14
N GLY A 10 11.71 6.02 14.06
CA GLY A 10 10.52 5.16 14.10
C GLY A 10 10.72 3.77 13.53
N ASP A 11 9.95 2.80 14.03
CA ASP A 11 9.92 1.42 13.52
C ASP A 11 9.16 1.26 12.18
N HIS A 12 8.82 2.37 11.52
CA HIS A 12 7.96 2.41 10.35
C HIS A 12 8.63 3.05 9.12
N THR A 13 8.22 2.58 7.94
CA THR A 13 8.53 3.14 6.63
C THR A 13 7.29 3.83 6.08
N ASN A 14 7.45 5.09 5.71
CA ASN A 14 6.43 5.89 5.03
C ASN A 14 6.53 5.66 3.54
N ILE A 15 5.41 5.37 2.90
CA ILE A 15 5.35 5.04 1.48
C ILE A 15 4.34 5.97 0.84
N GLN A 16 4.82 6.83 -0.05
CA GLN A 16 3.97 7.67 -0.87
C GLN A 16 3.57 6.90 -2.12
N VAL A 17 2.26 6.83 -2.38
CA VAL A 17 1.71 6.01 -3.45
C VAL A 17 0.79 6.83 -4.35
N ALA A 18 0.82 6.52 -5.64
CA ALA A 18 -0.20 6.94 -6.60
C ALA A 18 -1.13 5.75 -6.87
N VAL A 19 -2.40 5.89 -6.49
CA VAL A 19 -3.41 4.84 -6.57
C VAL A 19 -3.98 4.77 -7.97
N GLN A 20 -3.80 3.61 -8.63
CA GLN A 20 -4.45 3.31 -9.90
C GLN A 20 -5.90 2.85 -9.69
N GLN A 21 -6.13 1.99 -8.71
CA GLN A 21 -7.45 1.42 -8.41
C GLN A 21 -7.62 1.26 -6.90
N LEU A 22 -8.80 1.62 -6.39
CA LEU A 22 -9.19 1.46 -5.00
C LEU A 22 -10.32 0.44 -4.92
N ILE A 23 -10.02 -0.76 -4.40
CA ILE A 23 -10.98 -1.88 -4.36
C ILE A 23 -11.92 -1.75 -3.16
N HIS A 24 -11.39 -1.33 -2.01
CA HIS A 24 -12.16 -1.13 -0.79
C HIS A 24 -11.59 0.04 0.01
N ARG A 25 -12.46 0.90 0.54
CA ARG A 25 -12.12 2.06 1.37
C ARG A 25 -13.10 2.14 2.53
N ASN A 26 -12.58 2.55 3.70
CA ASN A 26 -13.43 2.99 4.79
C ASN A 26 -14.02 4.37 4.43
N PRO A 27 -15.36 4.52 4.33
CA PRO A 27 -15.99 5.78 3.92
C PRO A 27 -15.68 6.95 4.86
N ASP A 28 -15.44 6.68 6.14
CA ASP A 28 -15.26 7.71 7.17
C ASP A 28 -13.87 8.37 7.15
N VAL A 29 -12.93 7.85 6.35
CA VAL A 29 -11.55 8.35 6.31
C VAL A 29 -11.10 8.54 4.87
N ASP A 30 -10.64 9.77 4.57
CA ASP A 30 -10.03 10.09 3.28
C ASP A 30 -8.50 10.02 3.36
N ILE A 31 -7.96 8.91 2.88
CA ILE A 31 -6.52 8.58 2.94
C ILE A 31 -5.82 8.87 1.60
N PHE A 32 -6.61 8.89 0.52
CA PHE A 32 -6.13 9.01 -0.85
C PHE A 32 -6.94 10.09 -1.53
N THR A 33 -6.29 11.22 -1.80
CA THR A 33 -6.96 12.41 -2.34
C THR A 33 -6.33 12.81 -3.66
N ARG A 34 -7.09 13.53 -4.49
CA ARG A 34 -6.52 14.24 -5.63
C ARG A 34 -5.93 15.54 -5.12
N VAL A 35 -4.62 15.75 -5.30
CA VAL A 35 -3.95 16.99 -4.89
C VAL A 35 -4.39 18.14 -5.79
N ARG A 36 -4.57 17.86 -7.09
CA ARG A 36 -5.13 18.80 -8.08
C ARG A 36 -6.28 18.15 -8.83
N ARG A 37 -7.24 18.96 -9.29
CA ARG A 37 -8.36 18.47 -10.11
C ARG A 37 -7.91 17.82 -11.42
N SER A 38 -6.75 18.21 -11.94
CA SER A 38 -6.12 17.66 -13.15
C SER A 38 -5.46 16.30 -12.92
N ASP A 39 -5.28 15.87 -11.67
CA ASP A 39 -4.52 14.66 -11.37
C ASP A 39 -5.31 13.41 -11.75
N ARG A 40 -4.69 12.57 -12.58
CA ARG A 40 -5.30 11.31 -13.05
C ARG A 40 -5.45 10.28 -11.94
N HIS A 41 -4.60 10.33 -10.91
CA HIS A 41 -4.54 9.35 -9.83
C HIS A 41 -4.72 10.01 -8.47
N LEU A 42 -5.31 9.28 -7.54
CA LEU A 42 -5.31 9.67 -6.13
C LEU A 42 -3.91 9.43 -5.57
N THR A 43 -3.47 10.29 -4.66
CA THR A 43 -2.20 10.13 -3.96
C THR A 43 -2.43 10.06 -2.47
N GLY A 44 -1.59 9.32 -1.76
CA GLY A 44 -1.64 9.26 -0.31
C GLY A 44 -0.38 8.62 0.26
N THR A 45 -0.28 8.68 1.59
CA THR A 45 0.84 8.08 2.32
C THR A 45 0.32 6.96 3.19
N ILE A 46 1.01 5.82 3.15
CA ILE A 46 0.73 4.65 3.97
C ILE A 46 1.97 4.25 4.77
N HIS A 47 1.75 3.59 5.90
CA HIS A 47 2.83 3.22 6.81
C HIS A 47 2.99 1.70 6.87
N ALA A 48 4.22 1.21 6.88
CA ALA A 48 4.53 -0.21 7.05
C ALA A 48 5.65 -0.39 8.08
N PRO A 49 5.74 -1.53 8.79
CA PRO A 49 6.87 -1.83 9.65
C PRO A 49 8.19 -1.90 8.86
N ARG A 50 9.26 -1.31 9.40
CA ARG A 50 10.59 -1.29 8.77
C ARG A 50 11.16 -2.70 8.53
N LYS A 51 10.80 -3.66 9.39
CA LYS A 51 11.17 -5.08 9.22
C LYS A 51 10.64 -5.73 7.93
N CYS A 52 9.70 -5.09 7.23
CA CYS A 52 9.21 -5.58 5.94
C CYS A 52 10.22 -5.34 4.80
N GLY A 53 11.26 -4.52 5.01
CA GLY A 53 12.34 -4.34 4.03
C GLY A 53 11.89 -3.71 2.71
N ILE A 54 10.91 -2.81 2.77
CA ILE A 54 10.32 -2.20 1.58
C ILE A 54 11.36 -1.32 0.88
N LYS A 55 11.61 -1.64 -0.39
CA LYS A 55 12.52 -0.88 -1.24
C LYS A 55 11.72 0.05 -2.14
N ALA A 56 12.22 1.28 -2.33
CA ALA A 56 11.69 2.17 -3.35
C ALA A 56 11.90 1.55 -4.74
N GLY A 57 10.91 1.72 -5.62
CA GLY A 57 10.95 1.07 -6.93
C GLY A 57 9.73 1.37 -7.78
N LYS A 58 9.84 1.08 -9.08
CA LYS A 58 8.71 1.15 -10.02
C LYS A 58 8.02 -0.21 -10.09
N GLY A 59 6.70 -0.20 -10.26
CA GLY A 59 5.88 -1.42 -10.39
C GLY A 59 4.45 -1.19 -9.91
N ASP A 60 3.65 -2.26 -10.00
CA ASP A 60 2.29 -2.31 -9.45
C ASP A 60 2.28 -3.09 -8.13
N PHE A 61 1.52 -2.55 -7.17
CA PHE A 61 1.53 -3.02 -5.79
C PHE A 61 0.11 -3.16 -5.30
N LEU A 62 -0.19 -4.30 -4.69
CA LEU A 62 -1.46 -4.52 -4.01
C LEU A 62 -1.25 -4.35 -2.51
N PHE A 63 -1.91 -3.36 -1.94
CA PHE A 63 -1.85 -3.08 -0.51
C PHE A 63 -3.14 -3.49 0.17
N THR A 64 -3.05 -4.40 1.13
CA THR A 64 -4.13 -4.73 2.05
C THR A 64 -3.81 -4.12 3.42
N GLY A 65 -4.45 -3.01 3.71
CA GLY A 65 -4.22 -2.23 4.93
C GLY A 65 -5.37 -2.31 5.91
N ARG A 66 -5.12 -1.87 7.15
CA ARG A 66 -6.15 -1.59 8.14
C ARG A 66 -5.89 -0.23 8.80
N MET A 67 -6.95 0.38 9.30
CA MET A 67 -6.82 1.59 10.12
C MET A 67 -6.39 1.21 11.54
N ARG A 68 -5.37 1.89 12.07
CA ARG A 68 -4.95 1.78 13.47
C ARG A 68 -4.72 3.17 14.02
N LEU A 69 -5.52 3.58 15.02
CA LEU A 69 -5.45 4.91 15.64
C LEU A 69 -5.48 6.06 14.61
N GLY A 70 -6.39 5.96 13.62
CA GLY A 70 -6.51 6.95 12.54
C GLY A 70 -5.42 6.90 11.48
N LYS A 71 -4.42 6.01 11.59
CA LYS A 71 -3.33 5.88 10.61
C LYS A 71 -3.52 4.65 9.70
N PRO A 72 -3.37 4.81 8.37
CA PRO A 72 -3.38 3.69 7.44
C PRO A 72 -2.11 2.85 7.64
N THR A 73 -2.27 1.66 8.21
CA THR A 73 -1.14 0.77 8.52
C THR A 73 -1.22 -0.50 7.69
N LEU A 74 -0.12 -0.83 7.03
CA LEU A 74 0.06 -2.08 6.31
C LEU A 74 0.72 -3.13 7.21
N ARG A 75 0.42 -4.40 6.95
CA ARG A 75 1.35 -5.50 7.26
C ARG A 75 2.37 -5.60 6.12
N CYS A 76 3.35 -6.51 6.23
CA CYS A 76 4.27 -6.74 5.11
C CYS A 76 3.47 -7.22 3.90
N ALA A 77 3.31 -6.34 2.91
CA ALA A 77 2.51 -6.59 1.71
C ALA A 77 3.44 -7.09 0.58
N PRO A 78 3.06 -8.14 -0.15
CA PRO A 78 3.82 -8.62 -1.31
C PRO A 78 3.66 -7.69 -2.52
N TYR A 79 4.56 -7.80 -3.50
CA TYR A 79 4.37 -7.20 -4.82
C TYR A 79 3.13 -7.79 -5.50
N PHE A 80 2.46 -7.05 -6.40
CA PHE A 80 1.23 -7.55 -7.04
C PHE A 80 1.46 -8.86 -7.82
N GLU A 81 2.55 -8.95 -8.58
CA GLU A 81 2.92 -10.18 -9.29
C GLU A 81 3.13 -11.37 -8.33
N GLN A 82 3.76 -11.12 -7.17
CA GLN A 82 3.93 -12.14 -6.14
C GLN A 82 2.59 -12.55 -5.53
N TRP A 83 1.69 -11.59 -5.29
CA TRP A 83 0.36 -11.88 -4.79
C TRP A 83 -0.44 -12.73 -5.78
N GLN A 84 -0.39 -12.43 -7.08
CA GLN A 84 -1.06 -13.24 -8.11
C GLN A 84 -0.56 -14.69 -8.08
N ARG A 85 0.75 -14.90 -7.96
CA ARG A 85 1.33 -16.24 -7.80
C ARG A 85 0.82 -16.93 -6.52
N LEU A 86 0.80 -16.23 -5.39
CA LEU A 86 0.30 -16.78 -4.13
C LEU A 86 -1.20 -17.10 -4.19
N SER A 87 -2.02 -16.26 -4.83
CA SER A 87 -3.45 -16.47 -5.02
C SER A 87 -3.70 -17.70 -5.88
N ALA A 88 -3.00 -17.84 -7.01
CA ALA A 88 -3.10 -19.01 -7.87
C ALA A 88 -2.71 -20.30 -7.13
N LEU A 89 -1.65 -20.27 -6.31
CA LEU A 89 -1.27 -21.41 -5.48
C LEU A 89 -2.32 -21.73 -4.40
N ALA A 90 -2.91 -20.73 -3.78
CA ALA A 90 -3.97 -20.92 -2.78
C ALA A 90 -5.23 -21.52 -3.40
N GLU A 91 -5.63 -21.06 -4.60
CA GLU A 91 -6.76 -21.61 -5.35
C GLU A 91 -6.54 -23.08 -5.75
N CYS A 92 -5.29 -23.51 -5.97
CA CYS A 92 -4.96 -24.93 -6.19
C CYS A 92 -5.16 -25.81 -4.94
N VAL A 93 -5.10 -25.26 -3.72
CA VAL A 93 -5.25 -26.02 -2.46
C VAL A 93 -6.73 -26.18 -2.06
N TYR A 94 -7.60 -25.28 -2.52
CA TYR A 94 -9.04 -25.29 -2.23
C TYR A 94 -9.89 -25.99 -3.31
N LYS A 95 -9.25 -26.70 -4.24
CA LYS A 95 -9.88 -27.58 -5.23
C LYS A 95 -9.50 -29.03 -4.95
#